data_AF-A0A4S8VFS1-F1
#
_entry.id   AF-A0A4S8VFS1-F1
#
_cell.length_a   1.000
_cell.length_b   1.000
_cell.length_c   1.000
_cell.angle_alpha   90.00
_cell.angle_beta   90.00
_cell.angle_gamma   90.00
#
_symmetry.space_group_name_H-M   'P 1'
#
loop_
_entity.id
_entity.type
_entity.pdbx_description
1 polymer ?
#
loop_
_entity_poly.entity_id
_entity_poly.type
_entity_poly.pdbx_seq_one_letter_code
_entity_poly.pdbx_strand_id
1 'polypeptide(L)'
;MATLIVPKLLGAEERRFRWTDLQIKRLSACPTEGDLLTALDTLPETLDEAYHQALATIPNTLQKRVRKILIWLTSSSREMTSREIAAVVSFPFVDDVLRICTSLLVTVIDDDTHETIKLAHFTVKEFLIVQQAYDESFYWYKFTAQLAHCCITEQIIHCIFPSSTSLPKALRPYAEVFWLAHARQNDATTDWAETQLLVDCVLKHDNILFQDWLRAHHPLEACAQSPLYYASLLGLKASVMNLWRNIFPCGNENEIIGSIVTTAARMGHVDIVRWLVEQRHDATNYIDFPRVVEYLQVNIREILCNLLRKGPKISLSAEAIYAATKNTSGDVILEVLLDEDLVTLAITEDIVEAAAHNRWNRKILDQLMCRRVHEFPVSLRTLLAVAKTSLLALELLMDHCKNVIEFEDHDYPALAQEQSVYTFRKLIFQGVKFPITPVLIESVAGSPCGSEILELLLDHCELARPLTKREVYAGASCFDLRISIKLLALQWDEDIVANDVVRHIAYNCHLEPAKRTKGSKRALDVHRD
;
A
#
# COMPACT_ATOMS: atom_id res chain seq x y z
N MET A 1 60.10 -12.03 -26.07
CA MET A 1 58.65 -11.69 -26.03
C MET A 1 58.24 -11.00 -24.73
N ALA A 2 58.41 -11.58 -23.54
CA ALA A 2 58.06 -10.91 -22.27
C ALA A 2 58.76 -9.54 -22.07
N THR A 3 59.98 -9.41 -22.58
CA THR A 3 60.78 -8.17 -22.59
C THR A 3 60.19 -7.02 -23.40
N LEU A 4 59.27 -7.29 -24.35
CA LEU A 4 58.59 -6.27 -25.16
C LEU A 4 57.18 -5.95 -24.62
N ILE A 5 56.48 -6.95 -24.10
CA ILE A 5 55.09 -6.83 -23.63
C ILE A 5 55.01 -6.04 -22.32
N VAL A 6 55.84 -6.39 -21.34
CA VAL A 6 55.77 -5.80 -19.99
C VAL A 6 55.99 -4.28 -20.01
N PRO A 7 57.02 -3.72 -20.69
CA PRO A 7 57.21 -2.28 -20.74
C PRO A 7 56.06 -1.53 -21.41
N LYS A 8 55.50 -2.05 -22.52
CA LYS A 8 54.38 -1.40 -23.21
C LYS A 8 53.12 -1.37 -22.36
N LEU A 9 52.77 -2.47 -21.69
CA LEU A 9 51.58 -2.51 -20.84
C LEU A 9 51.74 -1.69 -19.55
N LEU A 10 52.93 -1.68 -18.93
CA LEU A 10 53.18 -0.88 -17.73
C LEU A 10 53.28 0.63 -18.02
N GLY A 11 53.71 0.98 -19.23
CA GLY A 11 53.81 2.35 -19.73
C GLY A 11 52.48 2.95 -20.22
N ALA A 12 51.42 2.14 -20.33
CA ALA A 12 50.10 2.65 -20.69
C ALA A 12 49.53 3.57 -19.59
N GLU A 13 48.89 4.66 -20.00
CA GLU A 13 48.26 5.60 -19.08
C GLU A 13 46.97 5.03 -18.46
N GLU A 14 46.26 4.15 -19.19
CA GLU A 14 45.07 3.48 -18.69
C GLU A 14 45.39 2.46 -17.59
N ARG A 15 44.81 2.65 -16.41
CA ARG A 15 45.07 1.84 -15.20
C ARG A 15 43.92 0.90 -14.82
N ARG A 16 42.82 0.87 -15.60
CA ARG A 16 41.70 -0.02 -15.33
C ARG A 16 42.10 -1.49 -15.55
N PHE A 17 41.92 -2.34 -14.53
CA PHE A 17 42.19 -3.78 -14.60
C PHE A 17 41.54 -4.45 -15.80
N ARG A 18 40.32 -4.03 -16.16
CA ARG A 18 39.62 -4.57 -17.33
C ARG A 18 40.37 -4.29 -18.63
N TRP A 19 40.94 -3.10 -18.82
CA TRP A 19 41.74 -2.80 -20.01
C TRP A 19 42.95 -3.74 -20.09
N THR A 20 43.67 -3.91 -18.98
CA THR A 20 44.84 -4.82 -18.92
C THR A 20 44.46 -6.26 -19.24
N ASP A 21 43.37 -6.78 -18.65
CA ASP A 21 42.85 -8.12 -18.94
C ASP A 21 42.53 -8.31 -20.44
N LEU A 22 41.89 -7.32 -21.07
CA LEU A 22 41.58 -7.37 -22.50
C LEU A 22 42.83 -7.36 -23.36
N GLN A 23 43.84 -6.54 -23.02
CA GLN A 23 45.10 -6.51 -23.79
C GLN A 23 45.89 -7.81 -23.63
N ILE A 24 45.95 -8.37 -22.42
CA ILE A 24 46.60 -9.68 -22.19
C ILE A 24 45.92 -10.76 -23.03
N LYS A 25 44.57 -10.81 -23.03
CA LYS A 25 43.81 -11.76 -23.85
C LYS A 25 44.08 -11.57 -25.35
N ARG A 26 44.06 -10.32 -25.84
CA ARG A 26 44.37 -9.97 -27.24
C ARG A 26 45.76 -10.47 -27.64
N LEU A 27 46.78 -10.18 -26.83
CA LEU A 27 48.17 -10.59 -27.10
C LEU A 27 48.34 -12.12 -27.01
N SER A 28 47.63 -12.78 -26.09
CA SER A 28 47.68 -14.25 -25.95
C SER A 28 47.03 -14.99 -27.12
N ALA A 29 46.13 -14.33 -27.84
CA ALA A 29 45.43 -14.90 -28.99
C ALA A 29 46.19 -14.72 -30.32
N CYS A 30 47.33 -14.00 -30.33
CA CYS A 30 48.14 -13.80 -31.53
C CYS A 30 48.82 -15.11 -31.96
N PRO A 31 48.52 -15.65 -33.15
CA PRO A 31 49.07 -16.93 -33.59
C PRO A 31 50.52 -16.83 -34.10
N THR A 32 50.97 -15.63 -34.48
CA THR A 32 52.33 -15.39 -34.98
C THR A 32 53.01 -14.23 -34.26
N GLU A 33 54.35 -14.17 -34.34
CA GLU A 33 55.13 -13.04 -33.82
C GLU A 33 54.82 -11.73 -34.54
N GLY A 34 54.53 -11.78 -35.85
CA GLY A 34 54.10 -10.61 -36.61
C GLY A 34 52.77 -10.04 -36.09
N ASP A 35 51.78 -10.90 -35.85
CA ASP A 35 50.49 -10.50 -35.27
C ASP A 35 50.65 -9.90 -33.88
N LEU A 36 51.58 -10.45 -33.08
CA LEU A 36 51.89 -9.93 -31.75
C LEU A 36 52.48 -8.52 -31.81
N LEU A 37 53.43 -8.27 -32.72
CA LEU A 37 54.03 -6.95 -32.90
C LEU A 37 52.98 -5.94 -33.38
N THR A 38 52.15 -6.32 -34.36
CA THR A 38 51.04 -5.47 -34.80
C THR A 38 50.05 -5.18 -33.68
N ALA A 39 49.70 -6.18 -32.85
CA ALA A 39 48.83 -6.00 -31.70
C ALA A 39 49.45 -5.08 -30.62
N LEU A 40 50.77 -5.14 -30.41
CA LEU A 40 51.50 -4.25 -29.51
C LEU A 40 51.58 -2.81 -30.04
N ASP A 41 51.60 -2.62 -31.37
CA ASP A 41 51.65 -1.29 -31.99
C ASP A 41 50.26 -0.64 -32.13
N THR A 42 49.19 -1.43 -32.03
CA THR A 42 47.79 -0.98 -32.14
C THR A 42 47.03 -1.14 -30.81
N LEU A 43 47.73 -1.00 -29.68
CA LEU A 43 47.12 -1.00 -28.36
C LEU A 43 46.21 0.24 -28.22
N PRO A 44 44.95 0.06 -27.80
CA PRO A 44 44.06 1.18 -27.54
C PRO A 44 44.55 1.99 -26.33
N GLU A 45 44.50 3.31 -26.42
CA GLU A 45 44.93 4.24 -25.36
C GLU A 45 44.02 4.14 -24.13
N THR A 46 42.74 3.82 -24.34
CA THR A 46 41.72 3.75 -23.28
C THR A 46 40.88 2.48 -23.37
N LEU A 47 40.18 2.14 -22.27
CA LEU A 47 39.18 1.06 -22.28
C LEU A 47 38.07 1.30 -23.30
N ASP A 48 37.62 2.54 -23.41
CA ASP A 48 36.57 2.96 -24.33
C ASP A 48 37.00 2.78 -25.79
N GLU A 49 38.25 3.10 -26.12
CA GLU A 49 38.81 2.86 -27.44
C GLU A 49 38.90 1.36 -27.74
N ALA A 50 39.25 0.52 -26.76
CA ALA A 50 39.26 -0.93 -26.93
C ALA A 50 37.87 -1.47 -27.33
N TYR A 51 36.80 -0.95 -26.72
CA TYR A 51 35.42 -1.29 -27.09
C TYR A 51 35.04 -0.73 -28.47
N HIS A 52 35.42 0.50 -28.77
CA HIS A 52 35.18 1.11 -30.08
C HIS A 52 35.84 0.31 -31.21
N GLN A 53 37.12 -0.06 -31.06
CA GLN A 53 37.84 -0.88 -32.02
C GLN A 53 37.15 -2.23 -32.24
N ALA A 54 36.69 -2.89 -31.16
CA ALA A 54 35.95 -4.15 -31.29
C ALA A 54 34.64 -3.98 -32.09
N LEU A 55 33.85 -2.95 -31.77
CA LEU A 55 32.59 -2.65 -32.47
C LEU A 55 32.80 -2.18 -33.91
N ALA A 56 33.91 -1.52 -34.21
CA ALA A 56 34.25 -1.06 -35.56
C ALA A 56 34.52 -2.21 -36.53
N THR A 57 34.88 -3.41 -36.03
CA THR A 57 35.07 -4.60 -36.88
C THR A 57 33.74 -5.18 -37.39
N ILE A 58 32.60 -4.77 -36.82
CA ILE A 58 31.28 -5.32 -37.12
C ILE A 58 30.76 -4.75 -38.46
N PRO A 59 30.41 -5.60 -39.44
CA PRO A 59 29.87 -5.16 -40.73
C PRO A 59 28.60 -4.30 -40.58
N ASN A 60 28.50 -3.24 -41.39
CA ASN A 60 27.35 -2.31 -41.39
C ASN A 60 25.98 -3.03 -41.53
N THR A 61 25.92 -4.15 -42.23
CA THR A 61 24.71 -4.98 -42.40
C THR A 61 24.23 -5.63 -41.10
N LEU A 62 25.13 -5.84 -40.13
CA LEU A 62 24.86 -6.47 -38.83
C LEU A 62 24.72 -5.46 -37.70
N GLN A 63 25.20 -4.21 -37.87
CA GLN A 63 25.19 -3.18 -36.83
C GLN A 63 23.81 -2.98 -36.19
N LYS A 64 22.73 -2.89 -36.98
CA LYS A 64 21.37 -2.75 -36.42
C LYS A 64 20.99 -3.91 -35.50
N ARG A 65 21.37 -5.15 -35.84
CA ARG A 65 21.09 -6.34 -35.02
C ARG A 65 21.96 -6.35 -33.78
N VAL A 66 23.25 -6.03 -33.89
CA VAL A 66 24.16 -5.95 -32.75
C VAL A 66 23.73 -4.87 -31.77
N ARG A 67 23.42 -3.66 -32.25
CA ARG A 67 22.91 -2.57 -31.40
C ARG A 67 21.70 -3.05 -30.61
N LYS A 68 20.80 -3.77 -31.27
CA LYS A 68 19.60 -4.33 -30.65
C LYS A 68 19.92 -5.42 -29.62
N ILE A 69 20.88 -6.32 -29.87
CA ILE A 69 21.38 -7.27 -28.86
C ILE A 69 21.90 -6.52 -27.63
N LEU A 70 22.76 -5.52 -27.85
CA LEU A 70 23.37 -4.74 -26.79
C LEU A 70 22.33 -3.98 -25.95
N ILE A 71 21.33 -3.36 -26.59
CA ILE A 71 20.18 -2.71 -25.92
C ILE A 71 19.47 -3.68 -24.97
N TRP A 72 19.18 -4.89 -25.44
CA TRP A 72 18.48 -5.89 -24.63
C TRP A 72 19.35 -6.37 -23.47
N LEU A 73 20.62 -6.70 -23.73
CA LEU A 73 21.56 -7.12 -22.67
C LEU A 73 21.84 -6.03 -21.62
N THR A 74 21.78 -4.75 -21.98
CA THR A 74 22.00 -3.64 -21.03
C THR A 74 20.78 -3.33 -20.17
N SER A 75 19.58 -3.45 -20.74
CA SER A 75 18.38 -2.80 -20.21
C SER A 75 17.25 -3.77 -19.86
N SER A 76 17.46 -5.08 -20.02
CA SER A 76 16.52 -6.09 -19.53
C SER A 76 16.45 -6.16 -18.00
N SER A 77 15.26 -6.43 -17.48
CA SER A 77 14.95 -6.54 -16.04
C SER A 77 15.51 -7.80 -15.39
N ARG A 78 15.88 -8.79 -16.22
CA ARG A 78 16.63 -9.98 -15.81
C ARG A 78 17.62 -10.36 -16.89
N GLU A 79 18.54 -11.22 -16.52
CA GLU A 79 19.46 -11.86 -17.45
C GLU A 79 18.68 -12.66 -18.50
N MET A 80 19.14 -12.59 -19.74
CA MET A 80 18.46 -13.20 -20.87
C MET A 80 19.07 -14.53 -21.23
N THR A 81 18.24 -15.42 -21.74
CA THR A 81 18.73 -16.67 -22.33
C THR A 81 19.26 -16.42 -23.74
N SER A 82 20.18 -17.26 -24.16
CA SER A 82 20.78 -17.21 -25.49
C SER A 82 19.71 -17.31 -26.61
N ARG A 83 18.67 -18.13 -26.40
CA ARG A 83 17.50 -18.26 -27.29
C ARG A 83 16.64 -17.00 -27.35
N GLU A 84 16.45 -16.31 -26.22
CA GLU A 84 15.68 -15.06 -26.19
C GLU A 84 16.39 -13.97 -27.02
N ILE A 85 17.70 -13.84 -26.88
CA ILE A 85 18.48 -12.87 -27.67
C ILE A 85 18.48 -13.24 -29.16
N ALA A 86 18.65 -14.51 -29.50
CA ALA A 86 18.54 -14.95 -30.90
C ALA A 86 17.15 -14.62 -31.48
N ALA A 87 16.08 -14.81 -30.70
CA ALA A 87 14.72 -14.45 -31.06
C ALA A 87 14.53 -12.94 -31.29
N VAL A 88 15.10 -12.09 -30.43
CA VAL A 88 15.06 -10.62 -30.54
C VAL A 88 15.56 -10.16 -31.92
N VAL A 89 16.67 -10.71 -32.39
CA VAL A 89 17.26 -10.36 -33.69
C VAL A 89 16.92 -11.34 -34.81
N SER A 90 15.98 -12.27 -34.60
CA SER A 90 15.58 -13.29 -35.59
C SER A 90 16.77 -14.06 -36.18
N PHE A 91 17.74 -14.41 -35.34
CA PHE A 91 18.81 -15.32 -35.73
C PHE A 91 18.34 -16.78 -35.65
N PRO A 92 18.72 -17.61 -36.63
CA PRO A 92 18.35 -19.03 -36.65
C PRO A 92 19.08 -19.83 -35.56
N PHE A 93 20.31 -19.43 -35.22
CA PHE A 93 21.17 -20.12 -34.27
C PHE A 93 21.71 -19.16 -33.21
N VAL A 94 21.91 -19.69 -32.01
CA VAL A 94 22.46 -18.95 -30.87
C VAL A 94 23.92 -18.56 -31.11
N ASP A 95 24.71 -19.44 -31.72
CA ASP A 95 26.15 -19.23 -31.96
C ASP A 95 26.44 -17.96 -32.77
N ASP A 96 25.50 -17.54 -33.63
CA ASP A 96 25.61 -16.31 -34.40
C ASP A 96 25.69 -15.06 -33.51
N VAL A 97 25.05 -15.09 -32.34
CA VAL A 97 25.09 -13.96 -31.40
C VAL A 97 26.51 -13.75 -30.88
N LEU A 98 27.18 -14.81 -30.41
CA LEU A 98 28.53 -14.73 -29.85
C LEU A 98 29.58 -14.45 -30.91
N ARG A 99 29.43 -15.06 -32.08
CA ARG A 99 30.32 -14.85 -33.22
C ARG A 99 30.34 -13.39 -33.66
N ILE A 100 29.19 -12.71 -33.60
CA ILE A 100 29.07 -11.32 -34.07
C ILE A 100 29.41 -10.31 -32.97
N CYS A 101 28.96 -10.52 -31.72
CA CYS A 101 29.19 -9.58 -30.63
C CYS A 101 30.60 -9.68 -30.02
N THR A 102 31.37 -10.73 -30.31
CA THR A 102 32.69 -11.04 -29.72
C THR A 102 32.63 -11.30 -28.20
N SER A 103 33.59 -12.06 -27.69
CA SER A 103 33.71 -12.33 -26.24
C SER A 103 34.13 -11.10 -25.40
N LEU A 104 34.52 -10.00 -26.06
CA LEU A 104 34.89 -8.75 -25.39
C LEU A 104 33.68 -7.99 -24.85
N LEU A 105 32.54 -8.09 -25.56
CA LEU A 105 31.31 -7.37 -25.25
C LEU A 105 30.30 -8.26 -24.52
N VAL A 106 30.25 -9.55 -24.89
CA VAL A 106 29.22 -10.48 -24.44
C VAL A 106 29.85 -11.80 -24.01
N THR A 107 29.32 -12.41 -22.95
CA THR A 107 29.74 -13.72 -22.44
C THR A 107 28.52 -14.61 -22.23
N VAL A 108 28.71 -15.90 -22.49
CA VAL A 108 27.75 -16.94 -22.11
C VAL A 108 28.16 -17.54 -20.78
N ILE A 109 27.16 -17.77 -19.95
CA ILE A 109 27.28 -18.57 -18.73
C ILE A 109 26.39 -19.78 -18.93
N ASP A 110 27.04 -20.94 -18.97
CA ASP A 110 26.39 -22.24 -19.06
C ASP A 110 26.04 -22.70 -17.65
N ASP A 111 24.81 -22.44 -17.23
CA ASP A 111 24.24 -23.02 -16.01
C ASP A 111 23.55 -24.33 -16.37
N ASP A 112 23.55 -25.31 -15.45
CA ASP A 112 23.05 -26.70 -15.61
C ASP A 112 21.66 -26.86 -16.26
N THR A 113 20.88 -25.77 -16.38
CA THR A 113 19.53 -25.78 -16.96
C THR A 113 19.30 -24.78 -18.09
N HIS A 114 20.06 -23.68 -18.19
CA HIS A 114 19.82 -22.60 -19.14
C HIS A 114 21.11 -21.87 -19.51
N GLU A 115 21.41 -21.82 -20.80
CA GLU A 115 22.47 -20.99 -21.34
C GLU A 115 22.06 -19.50 -21.28
N THR A 116 22.66 -18.75 -20.37
CA THR A 116 22.41 -17.31 -20.21
C THR A 116 23.46 -16.48 -20.91
N ILE A 117 23.06 -15.34 -21.43
CA ILE A 117 23.91 -14.41 -22.15
C ILE A 117 23.88 -13.04 -21.48
N LYS A 118 25.06 -12.49 -21.23
CA LYS A 118 25.24 -11.24 -20.46
C LYS A 118 26.35 -10.41 -21.08
N LEU A 119 26.40 -9.13 -20.71
CA LEU A 119 27.57 -8.32 -21.02
C LEU A 119 28.81 -8.91 -20.34
N ALA A 120 29.92 -8.90 -21.05
CA ALA A 120 31.17 -9.48 -20.57
C ALA A 120 31.73 -8.77 -19.32
N HIS A 121 31.32 -7.52 -19.10
CA HIS A 121 31.68 -6.73 -17.92
C HIS A 121 30.74 -5.51 -17.76
N PHE A 122 30.58 -5.00 -16.53
CA PHE A 122 29.71 -3.83 -16.27
C PHE A 122 30.18 -2.56 -17.00
N THR A 123 31.48 -2.41 -17.24
CA THR A 123 32.06 -1.28 -17.99
C THR A 123 31.58 -1.21 -19.44
N VAL A 124 31.12 -2.34 -20.02
CA VAL A 124 30.49 -2.34 -21.34
C VAL A 124 29.17 -1.58 -21.29
N LYS A 125 28.38 -1.75 -20.22
CA LYS A 125 27.13 -1.01 -20.02
C LYS A 125 27.38 0.49 -19.88
N GLU A 126 28.39 0.86 -19.08
CA GLU A 126 28.78 2.27 -18.91
C GLU A 126 29.23 2.92 -20.22
N PHE A 127 29.93 2.17 -21.07
CA PHE A 127 30.38 2.65 -22.37
C PHE A 127 29.25 2.85 -23.39
N LEU A 128 28.23 1.97 -23.35
CA LEU A 128 27.11 1.99 -24.30
C LEU A 128 26.06 3.05 -23.94
N ILE A 129 25.77 3.24 -22.65
CA ILE A 129 24.70 4.13 -22.19
C ILE A 129 25.22 5.57 -22.07
N VAL A 130 24.54 6.49 -22.74
CA VAL A 130 24.83 7.94 -22.66
C VAL A 130 23.67 8.72 -22.06
N GLN A 131 24.00 9.87 -21.45
CA GLN A 131 23.02 10.73 -20.77
C GLN A 131 22.35 11.76 -21.71
N GLN A 132 22.99 12.14 -22.81
CA GLN A 132 22.52 13.20 -23.72
C GLN A 132 22.76 12.84 -25.19
N ALA A 133 22.24 13.69 -26.09
CA ALA A 133 22.38 13.55 -27.53
C ALA A 133 23.85 13.31 -27.94
N TYR A 134 24.03 12.31 -28.79
CA TYR A 134 25.31 11.91 -29.36
C TYR A 134 25.15 11.84 -30.88
N ASP A 135 26.25 11.97 -31.61
CA ASP A 135 26.22 11.76 -33.05
C ASP A 135 26.17 10.26 -33.36
N GLU A 136 25.00 9.77 -33.78
CA GLU A 136 24.80 8.37 -34.17
C GLU A 136 25.71 7.96 -35.33
N SER A 137 26.17 8.92 -36.14
CA SER A 137 27.01 8.67 -37.32
C SER A 137 28.38 8.10 -36.94
N PHE A 138 28.93 8.53 -35.81
CA PHE A 138 30.23 8.05 -35.31
C PHE A 138 30.07 6.95 -34.25
N TYR A 139 28.93 6.90 -33.56
CA TYR A 139 28.69 6.02 -32.43
C TYR A 139 27.38 5.24 -32.55
N TRP A 140 27.22 4.52 -33.66
CA TRP A 140 26.03 3.72 -33.98
C TRP A 140 25.62 2.70 -32.90
N TYR A 141 26.48 2.40 -31.94
CA TYR A 141 26.23 1.44 -30.86
C TYR A 141 25.83 2.09 -29.53
N LYS A 142 26.00 3.41 -29.37
CA LYS A 142 25.60 4.12 -28.13
C LYS A 142 24.11 4.40 -28.14
N PHE A 143 23.49 4.48 -26.98
CA PHE A 143 22.06 4.78 -26.83
C PHE A 143 21.75 5.35 -25.45
N THR A 144 20.62 6.05 -25.34
CA THR A 144 20.09 6.48 -24.04
C THR A 144 19.32 5.33 -23.37
N ALA A 145 19.19 5.39 -22.04
CA ALA A 145 18.32 4.45 -21.32
C ALA A 145 16.88 4.49 -21.85
N GLN A 146 16.38 5.68 -22.20
CA GLN A 146 15.04 5.86 -22.75
C GLN A 146 14.85 5.16 -24.10
N LEU A 147 15.79 5.34 -25.02
CA LEU A 147 15.74 4.66 -26.32
C LEU A 147 15.78 3.14 -26.15
N ALA A 148 16.58 2.64 -25.21
CA ALA A 148 16.62 1.21 -24.91
C ALA A 148 15.26 0.68 -24.43
N HIS A 149 14.63 1.34 -23.45
CA HIS A 149 13.30 0.94 -22.97
C HIS A 149 12.22 1.09 -24.04
N CYS A 150 12.31 2.11 -24.90
CA CYS A 150 11.42 2.31 -26.04
C CYS A 150 11.53 1.13 -27.03
N CYS A 151 12.74 0.81 -27.50
CA CYS A 151 13.00 -0.30 -28.42
C CYS A 151 12.58 -1.67 -27.87
N ILE A 152 12.72 -1.88 -26.55
CA ILE A 152 12.29 -3.11 -25.89
C ILE A 152 10.76 -3.17 -25.82
N THR A 153 10.12 -2.07 -25.42
CA THR A 153 8.65 -1.98 -25.30
C THR A 153 7.96 -2.26 -26.63
N GLU A 154 8.41 -1.61 -27.71
CA GLU A 154 7.89 -1.79 -29.06
C GLU A 154 7.84 -3.28 -29.47
N GLN A 155 8.96 -3.98 -29.30
CA GLN A 155 9.07 -5.39 -29.67
C GLN A 155 8.25 -6.32 -28.78
N ILE A 156 8.24 -6.05 -27.47
CA ILE A 156 7.49 -6.83 -26.51
C ILE A 156 5.99 -6.72 -26.79
N ILE A 157 5.48 -5.51 -27.05
CA ILE A 157 4.08 -5.29 -27.42
C ILE A 157 3.73 -6.10 -28.65
N HIS A 158 4.57 -6.05 -29.69
CA HIS A 158 4.36 -6.89 -30.86
C HIS A 158 4.32 -8.38 -30.51
N CYS A 159 5.13 -8.87 -29.56
CA CYS A 159 5.15 -10.27 -29.14
C CYS A 159 3.90 -10.75 -28.38
N ILE A 160 3.35 -9.91 -27.49
CA ILE A 160 2.24 -10.30 -26.60
C ILE A 160 0.88 -9.86 -27.13
N PHE A 161 0.83 -8.77 -27.91
CA PHE A 161 -0.37 -8.23 -28.54
C PHE A 161 -0.22 -8.18 -30.07
N PRO A 162 0.00 -9.33 -30.74
CA PRO A 162 0.16 -9.39 -32.19
C PRO A 162 -0.98 -8.77 -32.96
N SER A 163 -0.63 -8.03 -34.02
CA SER A 163 -1.51 -7.84 -35.18
C SER A 163 -1.39 -8.99 -36.20
N SER A 164 -0.38 -9.88 -36.07
CA SER A 164 -0.11 -10.99 -36.99
C SER A 164 0.45 -12.24 -36.27
N THR A 165 0.37 -13.41 -36.89
CA THR A 165 0.57 -14.74 -36.25
C THR A 165 2.03 -15.21 -36.09
N SER A 166 3.04 -14.50 -36.60
CA SER A 166 4.43 -14.97 -36.62
C SER A 166 5.32 -14.21 -35.63
N LEU A 167 5.36 -14.63 -34.37
CA LEU A 167 6.22 -13.99 -33.36
C LEU A 167 7.12 -14.99 -32.62
N PRO A 168 8.25 -14.53 -32.08
CA PRO A 168 9.21 -15.40 -31.42
C PRO A 168 8.63 -15.94 -30.10
N LYS A 169 8.26 -17.23 -30.09
CA LYS A 169 7.74 -17.92 -28.90
C LYS A 169 8.71 -17.84 -27.70
N ALA A 170 10.02 -17.79 -27.97
CA ALA A 170 11.04 -17.75 -26.93
C ALA A 170 11.03 -16.46 -26.10
N LEU A 171 10.62 -15.32 -26.68
CA LEU A 171 10.63 -14.02 -25.98
C LEU A 171 9.36 -13.80 -25.14
N ARG A 172 8.31 -14.58 -25.39
CA ARG A 172 6.99 -14.41 -24.79
C ARG A 172 6.99 -14.46 -23.25
N PRO A 173 7.68 -15.39 -22.57
CA PRO A 173 7.69 -15.42 -21.11
C PRO A 173 8.31 -14.18 -20.48
N TYR A 174 9.38 -13.64 -21.09
CA TYR A 174 9.95 -12.36 -20.65
C TYR A 174 8.95 -11.21 -20.87
N ALA A 175 8.37 -11.18 -22.08
CA ALA A 175 7.48 -10.13 -22.52
C ALA A 175 6.21 -10.03 -21.64
N GLU A 176 5.57 -11.16 -21.33
CA GLU A 176 4.34 -11.22 -20.50
C GLU A 176 4.55 -10.64 -19.09
N VAL A 177 5.75 -10.83 -18.53
CA VAL A 177 6.10 -10.39 -17.17
C VAL A 177 6.59 -8.93 -17.15
N PHE A 178 7.42 -8.53 -18.11
CA PHE A 178 8.19 -7.27 -18.01
C PHE A 178 7.72 -6.14 -18.92
N TRP A 179 6.72 -6.33 -19.79
CA TRP A 179 6.27 -5.26 -20.71
C TRP A 179 5.91 -3.96 -19.98
N LEU A 180 5.20 -4.05 -18.85
CA LEU A 180 4.86 -2.89 -18.02
C LEU A 180 6.08 -2.21 -17.42
N ALA A 181 7.09 -2.98 -16.99
CA ALA A 181 8.29 -2.41 -16.41
C ALA A 181 9.05 -1.53 -17.41
N HIS A 182 9.09 -1.94 -18.68
CA HIS A 182 9.67 -1.13 -19.76
C HIS A 182 8.76 0.03 -20.16
N ALA A 183 7.45 -0.20 -20.35
CA ALA A 183 6.51 0.84 -20.76
C ALA A 183 6.40 1.99 -19.73
N ARG A 184 6.56 1.69 -18.43
CA ARG A 184 6.56 2.69 -17.36
C ARG A 184 7.77 3.64 -17.37
N GLN A 185 8.85 3.31 -18.09
CA GLN A 185 10.02 4.18 -18.17
C GLN A 185 9.82 5.40 -19.06
N ASN A 186 8.73 5.44 -19.83
CA ASN A 186 8.43 6.55 -20.72
C ASN A 186 8.32 7.88 -19.94
N ASP A 187 9.27 8.77 -20.23
CA ASP A 187 9.38 10.12 -19.68
C ASP A 187 8.78 11.20 -20.59
N ALA A 188 8.09 10.80 -21.65
CA ALA A 188 7.49 11.63 -22.69
C ALA A 188 8.51 12.38 -23.59
N THR A 189 9.72 11.85 -23.74
CA THR A 189 10.71 12.33 -24.72
C THR A 189 10.34 11.96 -26.18
N THR A 190 11.02 12.58 -27.15
CA THR A 190 10.75 12.46 -28.59
C THR A 190 10.82 11.04 -29.14
N ASP A 191 11.57 10.14 -28.50
CA ASP A 191 11.79 8.77 -29.00
C ASP A 191 10.58 7.85 -28.75
N TRP A 192 9.67 8.24 -27.87
CA TRP A 192 8.55 7.40 -27.45
C TRP A 192 7.26 7.60 -28.26
N ALA A 193 7.18 8.59 -29.15
CA ALA A 193 5.91 8.99 -29.77
C ALA A 193 5.17 7.81 -30.46
N GLU A 194 5.85 7.04 -31.29
CA GLU A 194 5.26 5.89 -32.01
C GLU A 194 4.95 4.73 -31.05
N THR A 195 5.90 4.37 -30.19
CA THR A 195 5.73 3.30 -29.20
C THR A 195 4.62 3.61 -28.19
N GLN A 196 4.45 4.87 -27.83
CA GLN A 196 3.38 5.32 -26.94
C GLN A 196 2.00 5.15 -27.59
N LEU A 197 1.88 5.40 -28.89
CA LEU A 197 0.64 5.11 -29.63
C LEU A 197 0.31 3.61 -29.63
N LEU A 198 1.32 2.74 -29.73
CA LEU A 198 1.13 1.30 -29.60
C LEU A 198 0.62 0.93 -28.20
N VAL A 199 1.25 1.47 -27.13
CA VAL A 199 0.79 1.27 -25.75
C VAL A 199 -0.65 1.73 -25.57
N ASP A 200 -1.00 2.93 -26.05
CA ASP A 200 -2.36 3.48 -25.93
C ASP A 200 -3.38 2.64 -26.73
N CYS A 201 -2.99 2.03 -27.85
CA CYS A 201 -3.84 1.11 -28.60
C CYS A 201 -4.06 -0.23 -27.89
N VAL A 202 -3.09 -0.71 -27.12
CA VAL A 202 -3.25 -1.93 -26.31
C VAL A 202 -4.35 -1.77 -25.26
N LEU A 203 -4.45 -0.59 -24.65
CA LEU A 203 -5.40 -0.30 -23.56
C LEU A 203 -6.86 -0.13 -24.01
N LYS A 204 -7.15 -0.18 -25.32
CA LYS A 204 -8.52 -0.08 -25.83
C LYS A 204 -9.35 -1.30 -25.42
N HIS A 205 -10.64 -1.09 -25.20
CA HIS A 205 -11.56 -2.14 -24.74
C HIS A 205 -11.74 -3.30 -25.72
N ASP A 206 -11.59 -3.03 -27.01
CA ASP A 206 -11.77 -4.01 -28.09
C ASP A 206 -10.55 -4.95 -28.25
N ASN A 207 -9.45 -4.69 -27.53
CA ASN A 207 -8.28 -5.55 -27.55
C ASN A 207 -8.48 -6.79 -26.66
N ILE A 208 -8.95 -7.89 -27.28
CA ILE A 208 -9.22 -9.17 -26.61
C ILE A 208 -7.97 -9.72 -25.91
N LEU A 209 -6.79 -9.61 -26.54
CA LEU A 209 -5.54 -10.14 -25.97
C LEU A 209 -5.14 -9.39 -24.70
N PHE A 210 -5.33 -8.06 -24.69
CA PHE A 210 -5.13 -7.26 -23.48
C PHE A 210 -6.14 -7.63 -22.39
N GLN A 211 -7.41 -7.83 -22.74
CA GLN A 211 -8.43 -8.24 -21.76
C GLN A 211 -8.15 -9.61 -21.15
N ASP A 212 -7.66 -10.57 -21.94
CA ASP A 212 -7.25 -11.89 -21.44
C ASP A 212 -6.03 -11.79 -20.53
N TRP A 213 -5.03 -10.99 -20.93
CA TRP A 213 -3.86 -10.71 -20.08
C TRP A 213 -4.29 -10.02 -18.76
N LEU A 214 -5.18 -9.04 -18.82
CA LEU A 214 -5.69 -8.31 -17.66
C LEU A 214 -6.44 -9.24 -16.71
N ARG A 215 -7.29 -10.14 -17.22
CA ARG A 215 -8.02 -11.11 -16.39
C ARG A 215 -7.09 -12.10 -15.68
N ALA A 216 -5.98 -12.46 -16.31
CA ALA A 216 -4.98 -13.34 -15.70
C ALA A 216 -4.17 -12.65 -14.58
N HIS A 217 -3.85 -11.35 -14.72
CA HIS A 217 -2.96 -10.64 -13.78
C HIS A 217 -3.70 -9.77 -12.76
N HIS A 218 -4.89 -9.27 -13.09
CA HIS A 218 -5.72 -8.38 -12.27
C HIS A 218 -7.21 -8.82 -12.32
N PRO A 219 -7.54 -10.03 -11.82
CA PRO A 219 -8.87 -10.62 -11.99
C PRO A 219 -10.01 -9.79 -11.37
N LEU A 220 -9.73 -9.08 -10.26
CA LEU A 220 -10.69 -8.21 -9.59
C LEU A 220 -11.02 -6.93 -10.39
N GLU A 221 -10.20 -6.62 -11.40
CA GLU A 221 -10.27 -5.39 -12.20
C GLU A 221 -10.68 -5.66 -13.65
N ALA A 222 -11.02 -6.91 -13.97
CA ALA A 222 -11.32 -7.37 -15.33
C ALA A 222 -12.73 -6.99 -15.83
N CYS A 223 -13.47 -6.17 -15.08
CA CYS A 223 -14.73 -5.58 -15.54
C CYS A 223 -14.46 -4.50 -16.59
N ALA A 224 -15.44 -4.23 -17.45
CA ALA A 224 -15.30 -3.20 -18.48
C ALA A 224 -15.07 -1.81 -17.85
N GLN A 225 -13.84 -1.30 -17.95
CA GLN A 225 -13.42 0.02 -17.47
C GLN A 225 -12.73 0.79 -18.59
N SER A 226 -12.62 2.12 -18.49
CA SER A 226 -12.04 2.97 -19.56
C SER A 226 -10.53 2.73 -19.79
N PRO A 227 -9.96 3.09 -20.96
CA PRO A 227 -8.52 2.97 -21.19
C PRO A 227 -7.72 3.82 -20.20
N LEU A 228 -8.30 4.95 -19.76
CA LEU A 228 -7.73 5.82 -18.74
C LEU A 228 -7.69 5.15 -17.36
N TYR A 229 -8.72 4.35 -17.03
CA TYR A 229 -8.71 3.52 -15.82
C TYR A 229 -7.59 2.47 -15.90
N TYR A 230 -7.47 1.75 -17.01
CA TYR A 230 -6.39 0.76 -17.19
C TYR A 230 -5.01 1.40 -17.14
N ALA A 231 -4.81 2.55 -17.78
CA ALA A 231 -3.54 3.28 -17.70
C ALA A 231 -3.18 3.63 -16.25
N SER A 232 -4.18 4.02 -15.45
CA SER A 232 -3.99 4.40 -14.04
C SER A 232 -3.77 3.19 -13.14
N LEU A 233 -4.46 2.07 -13.38
CA LEU A 233 -4.22 0.79 -12.72
C LEU A 233 -2.79 0.28 -12.97
N LEU A 234 -2.35 0.38 -14.21
CA LEU A 234 -1.08 -0.18 -14.68
C LEU A 234 0.11 0.78 -14.53
N GLY A 235 -0.08 2.00 -14.03
CA GLY A 235 1.03 2.93 -13.76
C GLY A 235 1.61 3.60 -15.01
N LEU A 236 0.84 3.66 -16.10
CA LEU A 236 1.29 4.20 -17.39
C LEU A 236 1.03 5.71 -17.46
N LYS A 237 1.88 6.51 -16.82
CA LYS A 237 1.73 7.97 -16.67
C LYS A 237 1.53 8.70 -18.00
N ALA A 238 2.33 8.38 -19.02
CA ALA A 238 2.20 8.99 -20.34
C ALA A 238 0.84 8.70 -20.99
N SER A 239 0.35 7.45 -20.88
CA SER A 239 -0.99 7.08 -21.33
C SER A 239 -2.09 7.82 -20.56
N VAL A 240 -1.95 7.96 -19.23
CA VAL A 240 -2.89 8.76 -18.43
C VAL A 240 -2.96 10.20 -18.95
N MET A 241 -1.82 10.85 -19.16
CA MET A 241 -1.76 12.22 -19.67
C MET A 241 -2.36 12.38 -21.07
N ASN A 242 -2.10 11.42 -21.97
CA ASN A 242 -2.62 11.41 -23.33
C ASN A 242 -4.14 11.21 -23.36
N LEU A 243 -4.63 10.20 -22.63
CA LEU A 243 -6.04 9.81 -22.61
C LEU A 243 -6.91 10.81 -21.83
N TRP A 244 -6.34 11.50 -20.83
CA TRP A 244 -7.03 12.54 -20.06
C TRP A 244 -7.56 13.68 -20.95
N ARG A 245 -6.86 14.02 -22.04
CA ARG A 245 -7.30 15.07 -22.98
C ARG A 245 -8.61 14.74 -23.70
N ASN A 246 -8.97 13.46 -23.75
CA ASN A 246 -10.14 12.94 -24.45
C ASN A 246 -11.17 12.33 -23.50
N ILE A 247 -11.24 12.78 -22.24
CA ILE A 247 -12.29 12.33 -21.31
C ILE A 247 -13.65 12.70 -21.92
N PHE A 248 -14.36 11.70 -22.42
CA PHE A 248 -15.69 11.87 -23.00
C PHE A 248 -16.73 12.20 -21.91
N PRO A 249 -17.77 12.99 -22.22
CA PRO A 249 -18.73 13.55 -21.25
C PRO A 249 -19.87 12.58 -20.88
N CYS A 250 -19.70 11.27 -21.06
CA CYS A 250 -20.77 10.31 -20.81
C CYS A 250 -20.64 9.75 -19.39
N GLY A 251 -21.20 10.46 -18.41
CA GLY A 251 -21.31 10.00 -17.02
C GLY A 251 -21.06 11.12 -16.01
N ASN A 252 -21.08 10.76 -14.73
CA ASN A 252 -20.66 11.67 -13.67
C ASN A 252 -19.13 11.79 -13.69
N GLU A 253 -18.60 12.89 -14.22
CA GLU A 253 -17.15 13.11 -14.35
C GLU A 253 -16.41 12.91 -13.02
N ASN A 254 -17.00 13.36 -11.91
CA ASN A 254 -16.39 13.22 -10.59
C ASN A 254 -16.28 11.75 -10.16
N GLU A 255 -17.27 10.92 -10.45
CA GLU A 255 -17.23 9.50 -10.14
C GLU A 255 -16.14 8.77 -10.94
N ILE A 256 -16.03 9.11 -12.23
CA ILE A 256 -15.00 8.54 -13.11
C ILE A 256 -13.61 8.94 -12.63
N ILE A 257 -13.38 10.24 -12.37
CA ILE A 257 -12.10 10.76 -11.89
C ILE A 257 -11.76 10.16 -10.52
N GLY A 258 -12.75 10.09 -9.62
CA GLY A 258 -12.63 9.44 -8.31
C GLY A 258 -12.14 8.01 -8.39
N SER A 259 -12.75 7.22 -9.27
CA SER A 259 -12.37 5.83 -9.51
C SER A 259 -10.94 5.69 -10.04
N ILE A 260 -10.56 6.56 -10.99
CA ILE A 260 -9.21 6.59 -11.58
C ILE A 260 -8.15 6.94 -10.51
N VAL A 261 -8.39 7.98 -9.70
CA VAL A 261 -7.46 8.40 -8.63
C VAL A 261 -7.37 7.33 -7.55
N THR A 262 -8.50 6.78 -7.11
CA THR A 262 -8.56 5.70 -6.11
C THR A 262 -7.77 4.49 -6.57
N THR A 263 -7.88 4.14 -7.85
CA THR A 263 -7.16 3.02 -8.44
C THR A 263 -5.66 3.26 -8.52
N ALA A 264 -5.23 4.44 -8.99
CA ALA A 264 -3.82 4.82 -9.00
C ALA A 264 -3.22 4.83 -7.59
N ALA A 265 -3.98 5.32 -6.60
CA ALA A 265 -3.60 5.35 -5.19
C ALA A 265 -3.43 3.92 -4.63
N ARG A 266 -4.44 3.05 -4.81
CA ARG A 266 -4.37 1.66 -4.38
C ARG A 266 -3.16 0.91 -4.95
N MET A 267 -2.81 1.18 -6.21
CA MET A 267 -1.69 0.54 -6.90
C MET A 267 -0.32 1.17 -6.59
N GLY A 268 -0.26 2.23 -5.78
CA GLY A 268 1.00 2.85 -5.38
C GLY A 268 1.58 3.86 -6.38
N HIS A 269 0.84 4.29 -7.40
CA HIS A 269 1.36 5.13 -8.49
C HIS A 269 1.37 6.62 -8.14
N VAL A 270 2.32 7.02 -7.28
CA VAL A 270 2.44 8.37 -6.70
C VAL A 270 2.41 9.48 -7.76
N ASP A 271 3.16 9.33 -8.85
CA ASP A 271 3.27 10.37 -9.88
C ASP A 271 1.97 10.58 -10.67
N ILE A 272 1.17 9.51 -10.82
CA ILE A 272 -0.15 9.59 -11.45
C ILE A 272 -1.13 10.26 -10.50
N VAL A 273 -1.16 9.86 -9.22
CA VAL A 273 -2.00 10.49 -8.20
C VAL A 273 -1.71 11.98 -8.11
N ARG A 274 -0.43 12.36 -8.00
CA ARG A 274 0.00 13.76 -7.96
C ARG A 274 -0.53 14.53 -9.17
N TRP A 275 -0.29 14.01 -10.37
CA TRP A 275 -0.70 14.68 -11.60
C TRP A 275 -2.23 14.79 -11.74
N LEU A 276 -2.98 13.75 -11.38
CA LEU A 276 -4.45 13.75 -11.44
C LEU A 276 -5.06 14.76 -10.47
N VAL A 277 -4.55 14.80 -9.22
CA VAL A 277 -5.00 15.79 -8.21
C VAL A 277 -4.67 17.21 -8.66
N GLU A 278 -3.56 17.42 -9.36
CA GLU A 278 -3.22 18.73 -9.93
C GLU A 278 -4.25 19.22 -10.97
N GLN A 279 -5.00 18.33 -11.64
CA GLN A 279 -5.98 18.71 -12.67
C GLN A 279 -7.29 19.30 -12.12
N ARG A 280 -7.56 19.20 -10.81
CA ARG A 280 -8.77 19.70 -10.15
C ARG A 280 -8.42 20.46 -8.86
N HIS A 281 -9.26 21.37 -8.40
CA HIS A 281 -8.93 22.23 -7.24
C HIS A 281 -9.11 21.52 -5.90
N ASP A 282 -10.06 20.60 -5.80
CA ASP A 282 -10.44 19.98 -4.53
C ASP A 282 -10.71 18.48 -4.71
N ALA A 283 -9.82 17.67 -4.14
CA ALA A 283 -9.86 16.22 -4.21
C ALA A 283 -11.04 15.60 -3.44
N THR A 284 -11.59 16.30 -2.43
CA THR A 284 -12.66 15.77 -1.58
C THR A 284 -13.98 15.58 -2.31
N ASN A 285 -14.23 16.37 -3.37
CA ASN A 285 -15.51 16.35 -4.08
C ASN A 285 -15.68 15.16 -5.03
N TYR A 286 -14.59 14.46 -5.33
CA TYR A 286 -14.61 13.36 -6.29
C TYR A 286 -13.94 12.10 -5.78
N ILE A 287 -13.19 12.14 -4.68
CA ILE A 287 -12.55 10.96 -4.10
C ILE A 287 -13.38 10.46 -2.91
N ASP A 288 -13.70 9.16 -2.95
CA ASP A 288 -14.13 8.41 -1.77
C ASP A 288 -12.90 8.15 -0.87
N PHE A 289 -12.59 9.12 -0.02
CA PHE A 289 -11.40 9.10 0.83
C PHE A 289 -11.36 7.89 1.79
N PRO A 290 -12.45 7.51 2.49
CA PRO A 290 -12.50 6.28 3.27
C PRO A 290 -12.11 5.04 2.47
N ARG A 291 -12.62 4.91 1.24
CA ARG A 291 -12.28 3.78 0.37
C ARG A 291 -10.81 3.77 -0.04
N VAL A 292 -10.22 4.93 -0.34
CA VAL A 292 -8.77 5.02 -0.59
C VAL A 292 -8.00 4.51 0.62
N VAL A 293 -8.36 5.00 1.82
CA VAL A 293 -7.71 4.61 3.09
C VAL A 293 -7.82 3.10 3.36
N GLU A 294 -8.97 2.49 3.09
CA GLU A 294 -9.19 1.04 3.34
C GLU A 294 -8.24 0.17 2.49
N TYR A 295 -7.97 0.54 1.24
CA TYR A 295 -7.22 -0.28 0.27
C TYR A 295 -5.79 0.18 -0.01
N LEU A 296 -5.30 1.23 0.65
CA LEU A 296 -3.94 1.76 0.42
C LEU A 296 -2.87 0.85 1.05
N GLN A 297 -1.94 0.33 0.25
CA GLN A 297 -0.94 -0.65 0.72
C GLN A 297 0.51 -0.29 0.39
N VAL A 298 0.74 0.54 -0.62
CA VAL A 298 2.09 0.86 -1.14
C VAL A 298 2.23 2.37 -1.25
N ASN A 299 3.40 2.93 -0.92
CA ASN A 299 3.68 4.38 -0.97
C ASN A 299 2.65 5.23 -0.20
N ILE A 300 2.22 4.71 0.96
CA ILE A 300 1.09 5.22 1.76
C ILE A 300 1.25 6.71 2.06
N ARG A 301 2.41 7.09 2.61
CA ARG A 301 2.69 8.47 3.05
C ARG A 301 2.69 9.43 1.86
N GLU A 302 3.40 9.11 0.78
CA GLU A 302 3.47 9.97 -0.40
C GLU A 302 2.10 10.16 -1.04
N ILE A 303 1.30 9.10 -1.14
CA ILE A 303 -0.04 9.17 -1.74
C ILE A 303 -0.96 10.03 -0.90
N LEU A 304 -1.06 9.79 0.41
CA LEU A 304 -1.87 10.61 1.31
C LEU A 304 -1.44 12.06 1.27
N CYS A 305 -0.12 12.35 1.32
CA CYS A 305 0.38 13.71 1.21
C CYS A 305 -0.02 14.38 -0.12
N ASN A 306 0.01 13.67 -1.26
CA ASN A 306 -0.42 14.25 -2.54
C ASN A 306 -1.94 14.48 -2.60
N LEU A 307 -2.75 13.58 -2.01
CA LEU A 307 -4.21 13.72 -1.95
C LEU A 307 -4.63 14.89 -1.04
N LEU A 308 -3.93 15.08 0.08
CA LEU A 308 -4.26 16.09 1.11
C LEU A 308 -3.66 17.47 0.83
N ARG A 309 -2.67 17.56 -0.08
CA ARG A 309 -1.93 18.80 -0.34
C ARG A 309 -2.73 19.91 -1.00
N LYS A 310 -3.76 19.57 -1.78
CA LYS A 310 -4.47 20.51 -2.66
C LYS A 310 -5.96 20.50 -2.35
N GLY A 311 -6.49 21.67 -1.97
CA GLY A 311 -7.89 21.86 -1.62
C GLY A 311 -8.04 22.40 -0.20
N PRO A 312 -9.28 22.55 0.30
CA PRO A 312 -9.51 22.72 1.73
C PRO A 312 -8.96 21.50 2.49
N LYS A 313 -8.56 21.71 3.75
CA LYS A 313 -8.21 20.59 4.63
C LYS A 313 -9.35 19.59 4.63
N ILE A 314 -9.05 18.32 4.33
CA ILE A 314 -10.06 17.26 4.35
C ILE A 314 -10.55 17.13 5.78
N SER A 315 -11.88 17.12 5.97
CA SER A 315 -12.46 16.79 7.27
C SER A 315 -12.35 15.29 7.48
N LEU A 316 -11.62 14.85 8.49
CA LEU A 316 -11.47 13.42 8.79
C LEU A 316 -12.78 12.88 9.37
N SER A 317 -13.44 11.99 8.64
CA SER A 317 -14.68 11.36 9.05
C SER A 317 -14.45 10.12 9.93
N ALA A 318 -15.46 9.75 10.72
CA ALA A 318 -15.46 8.47 11.44
C ALA A 318 -15.31 7.27 10.49
N GLU A 319 -15.87 7.35 9.27
CA GLU A 319 -15.73 6.33 8.24
C GLU A 319 -14.27 6.17 7.76
N ALA A 320 -13.53 7.27 7.60
CA ALA A 320 -12.12 7.22 7.22
C ALA A 320 -11.25 6.60 8.33
N ILE A 321 -11.55 6.90 9.59
CA ILE A 321 -10.88 6.27 10.74
C ILE A 321 -11.22 4.78 10.79
N TYR A 322 -12.49 4.42 10.62
CA TYR A 322 -12.92 3.02 10.54
C TYR A 322 -12.25 2.27 9.40
N ALA A 323 -12.13 2.89 8.22
CA ALA A 323 -11.36 2.34 7.09
C ALA A 323 -9.89 2.12 7.46
N ALA A 324 -9.25 3.06 8.15
CA ALA A 324 -7.88 2.91 8.63
C ALA A 324 -7.76 1.74 9.62
N THR A 325 -8.81 1.46 10.42
CA THR A 325 -8.79 0.31 11.34
C THR A 325 -8.75 -1.05 10.65
N LYS A 326 -9.36 -1.15 9.46
CA LYS A 326 -9.33 -2.37 8.65
C LYS A 326 -8.04 -2.54 7.85
N ASN A 327 -7.27 -1.46 7.70
CA ASN A 327 -6.02 -1.47 6.97
C ASN A 327 -4.89 -2.01 7.87
N THR A 328 -4.07 -2.91 7.34
CA THR A 328 -2.89 -3.50 8.02
C THR A 328 -1.86 -2.45 8.42
N SER A 329 -1.80 -1.32 7.71
CA SER A 329 -0.91 -0.18 7.93
C SER A 329 -1.65 1.04 8.50
N GLY A 330 -2.76 0.81 9.21
CA GLY A 330 -3.61 1.86 9.77
C GLY A 330 -2.91 2.86 10.69
N ASP A 331 -1.85 2.44 11.39
CA ASP A 331 -1.03 3.32 12.24
C ASP A 331 -0.20 4.32 11.43
N VAL A 332 0.40 3.88 10.31
CA VAL A 332 1.11 4.77 9.38
C VAL A 332 0.15 5.74 8.70
N ILE A 333 -1.03 5.26 8.30
CA ILE A 333 -2.09 6.10 7.73
C ILE A 333 -2.45 7.20 8.71
N LEU A 334 -2.80 6.84 9.96
CA LEU A 334 -3.20 7.83 10.96
C LEU A 334 -2.09 8.78 11.35
N GLU A 335 -0.82 8.35 11.35
CA GLU A 335 0.30 9.28 11.58
C GLU A 335 0.26 10.47 10.62
N VAL A 336 -0.09 10.22 9.34
CA VAL A 336 -0.23 11.24 8.30
C VAL A 336 -1.55 12.01 8.43
N LEU A 337 -2.65 11.34 8.75
CA LEU A 337 -3.96 12.00 8.90
C LEU A 337 -4.06 12.89 10.15
N LEU A 338 -3.22 12.63 11.15
CA LEU A 338 -3.10 13.42 12.37
C LEU A 338 -2.02 14.51 12.28
N ASP A 339 -1.54 14.80 11.07
CA ASP A 339 -0.74 15.98 10.80
C ASP A 339 -1.66 17.20 10.68
N GLU A 340 -1.55 18.13 11.64
CA GLU A 340 -2.38 19.34 11.77
C GLU A 340 -2.41 20.19 10.50
N ASP A 341 -1.37 20.13 9.68
CA ASP A 341 -1.26 20.93 8.47
C ASP A 341 -2.11 20.39 7.30
N LEU A 342 -2.46 19.10 7.33
CA LEU A 342 -3.08 18.41 6.19
C LEU A 342 -4.59 18.18 6.32
N VAL A 343 -5.11 18.11 7.55
CA VAL A 343 -6.46 17.62 7.84
C VAL A 343 -7.13 18.47 8.92
N THR A 344 -8.45 18.64 8.84
CA THR A 344 -9.26 19.10 9.98
C THR A 344 -9.87 17.90 10.66
N LEU A 345 -9.64 17.76 11.95
CA LEU A 345 -10.17 16.68 12.76
C LEU A 345 -10.88 17.31 13.97
N ALA A 346 -12.16 17.04 14.11
CA ALA A 346 -12.92 17.31 15.33
C ALA A 346 -13.18 15.96 16.00
N ILE A 347 -12.59 15.71 17.18
CA ILE A 347 -12.79 14.45 17.89
C ILE A 347 -14.23 14.39 18.41
N THR A 348 -15.10 13.69 17.69
CA THR A 348 -16.45 13.38 18.14
C THR A 348 -16.50 11.98 18.76
N GLU A 349 -17.57 11.69 19.49
CA GLU A 349 -17.79 10.36 20.06
C GLU A 349 -17.78 9.26 18.98
N ASP A 350 -18.29 9.55 17.77
CA ASP A 350 -18.30 8.60 16.65
C ASP A 350 -16.88 8.30 16.14
N ILE A 351 -16.00 9.30 16.17
CA ILE A 351 -14.57 9.12 15.85
C ILE A 351 -13.89 8.27 16.92
N VAL A 352 -14.19 8.51 18.20
CA VAL A 352 -13.66 7.70 19.30
C VAL A 352 -14.14 6.26 19.19
N GLU A 353 -15.43 6.04 18.89
CA GLU A 353 -16.00 4.71 18.70
C GLU A 353 -15.40 4.00 17.48
N ALA A 354 -15.21 4.71 16.37
CA ALA A 354 -14.53 4.17 15.19
C ALA A 354 -13.08 3.76 15.50
N ALA A 355 -12.34 4.59 16.23
CA ALA A 355 -10.98 4.29 16.68
C ALA A 355 -10.94 3.09 17.66
N ALA A 356 -11.92 3.00 18.55
CA ALA A 356 -12.08 1.92 19.53
C ALA A 356 -12.51 0.58 18.90
N HIS A 357 -13.08 0.59 17.69
CA HIS A 357 -13.50 -0.64 17.01
C HIS A 357 -12.31 -1.54 16.62
N ASN A 358 -11.08 -1.01 16.66
CA ASN A 358 -9.86 -1.77 16.34
C ASN A 358 -9.29 -2.53 17.54
N ARG A 359 -9.90 -3.67 17.87
CA ARG A 359 -9.45 -4.52 18.99
C ARG A 359 -7.98 -4.95 18.91
N TRP A 360 -7.40 -4.99 17.71
CA TRP A 360 -6.01 -5.43 17.49
C TRP A 360 -5.00 -4.30 17.40
N ASN A 361 -5.45 -3.05 17.24
CA ASN A 361 -4.56 -1.91 17.07
C ASN A 361 -4.95 -0.72 17.97
N ARG A 362 -4.80 -0.91 19.28
CA ARG A 362 -4.93 0.16 20.29
C ARG A 362 -4.08 1.40 19.99
N LYS A 363 -3.02 1.26 19.16
CA LYS A 363 -2.14 2.37 18.78
C LYS A 363 -2.91 3.53 18.17
N ILE A 364 -3.99 3.27 17.42
CA ILE A 364 -4.82 4.31 16.81
C ILE A 364 -5.39 5.24 17.88
N LEU A 365 -6.07 4.65 18.86
CA LEU A 365 -6.64 5.38 19.97
C LEU A 365 -5.55 6.02 20.84
N ASP A 366 -4.47 5.29 21.13
CA ASP A 366 -3.35 5.81 21.92
C ASP A 366 -2.67 7.01 21.23
N GLN A 367 -2.52 7.00 19.89
CA GLN A 367 -1.96 8.13 19.13
C GLN A 367 -2.87 9.35 19.15
N LEU A 368 -4.19 9.17 18.95
CA LEU A 368 -5.17 10.24 19.06
C LEU A 368 -5.13 10.87 20.47
N MET A 369 -5.08 10.02 21.50
CA MET A 369 -5.03 10.47 22.89
C MET A 369 -3.75 11.22 23.20
N CYS A 370 -2.58 10.67 22.86
CA CYS A 370 -1.29 11.31 23.10
C CYS A 370 -1.16 12.68 22.43
N ARG A 371 -1.80 12.90 21.27
CA ARG A 371 -1.72 14.18 20.55
C ARG A 371 -2.81 15.18 20.95
N ARG A 372 -4.04 14.71 21.25
CA ARG A 372 -5.23 15.57 21.34
C ARG A 372 -6.18 15.22 22.49
N VAL A 373 -5.68 14.72 23.61
CA VAL A 373 -6.52 14.37 24.78
C VAL A 373 -7.51 15.48 25.19
N HIS A 374 -7.13 16.75 25.04
CA HIS A 374 -7.96 17.91 25.40
C HIS A 374 -9.21 18.10 24.54
N GLU A 375 -9.23 17.52 23.33
CA GLU A 375 -10.35 17.62 22.39
C GLU A 375 -11.34 16.45 22.55
N PHE A 376 -11.03 15.45 23.38
CA PHE A 376 -11.88 14.27 23.50
C PHE A 376 -13.18 14.57 24.25
N PRO A 377 -14.33 14.10 23.73
CA PRO A 377 -15.60 14.26 24.42
C PRO A 377 -15.61 13.41 25.69
N VAL A 378 -15.96 14.02 26.82
CA VAL A 378 -16.03 13.35 28.12
C VAL A 378 -17.47 12.88 28.35
N SER A 379 -17.84 11.78 27.70
CA SER A 379 -19.17 11.17 27.85
C SER A 379 -19.07 9.71 28.24
N LEU A 380 -20.17 9.15 28.74
CA LEU A 380 -20.21 7.74 29.11
C LEU A 380 -19.93 6.82 27.91
N ARG A 381 -20.42 7.20 26.71
CA ARG A 381 -20.15 6.46 25.47
C ARG A 381 -18.66 6.43 25.13
N THR A 382 -17.99 7.59 25.23
CA THR A 382 -16.55 7.72 25.00
C THR A 382 -15.75 6.88 25.98
N LEU A 383 -16.05 6.98 27.28
CA LEU A 383 -15.36 6.23 28.32
C LEU A 383 -15.52 4.72 28.14
N LEU A 384 -16.73 4.25 27.80
CA LEU A 384 -16.96 2.83 27.49
C LEU A 384 -16.16 2.38 26.27
N ALA A 385 -16.13 3.17 25.19
CA ALA A 385 -15.37 2.85 23.98
C ALA A 385 -13.86 2.76 24.26
N VAL A 386 -13.31 3.73 25.00
CA VAL A 386 -11.89 3.77 25.39
C VAL A 386 -11.54 2.61 26.30
N ALA A 387 -12.34 2.34 27.34
CA ALA A 387 -12.10 1.28 28.31
C ALA A 387 -12.10 -0.14 27.70
N LYS A 388 -12.93 -0.36 26.66
CA LYS A 388 -12.94 -1.60 25.88
C LYS A 388 -11.63 -1.86 25.15
N THR A 389 -10.92 -0.80 24.79
CA THR A 389 -9.82 -0.86 23.81
C THR A 389 -8.45 -0.70 24.45
N SER A 390 -8.22 0.36 25.22
CA SER A 390 -6.90 0.69 25.76
C SER A 390 -6.98 1.23 27.19
N LEU A 391 -6.28 0.56 28.11
CA LEU A 391 -6.13 1.04 29.48
C LEU A 391 -5.31 2.33 29.56
N LEU A 392 -4.26 2.45 28.73
CA LEU A 392 -3.42 3.65 28.68
C LEU A 392 -4.22 4.87 28.22
N ALA A 393 -5.03 4.72 27.17
CA ALA A 393 -5.91 5.79 26.71
C ALA A 393 -6.92 6.21 27.79
N LEU A 394 -7.47 5.24 28.54
CA LEU A 394 -8.36 5.52 29.65
C LEU A 394 -7.65 6.29 30.77
N GLU A 395 -6.44 5.87 31.15
CA GLU A 395 -5.62 6.55 32.15
C GLU A 395 -5.31 7.99 31.74
N LEU A 396 -4.86 8.21 30.50
CA LEU A 396 -4.57 9.55 29.97
C LEU A 396 -5.81 10.45 29.96
N LEU A 397 -6.97 9.92 29.56
CA LEU A 397 -8.23 10.68 29.57
C LEU A 397 -8.66 11.03 31.00
N MET A 398 -8.58 10.07 31.93
CA MET A 398 -8.93 10.29 33.33
C MET A 398 -7.98 11.27 34.04
N ASP A 399 -6.67 11.18 33.77
CA ASP A 399 -5.65 12.12 34.23
C ASP A 399 -5.88 13.52 33.70
N HIS A 400 -6.49 13.66 32.52
CA HIS A 400 -6.87 14.96 31.99
C HIS A 400 -8.15 15.51 32.63
N CYS A 401 -9.16 14.67 32.87
CA CYS A 401 -10.49 15.09 33.32
C CYS A 401 -10.63 15.30 34.85
N LYS A 402 -9.61 14.94 35.66
CA LYS A 402 -9.47 15.12 37.13
C LYS A 402 -10.71 15.69 37.84
N ASN A 403 -11.71 14.82 38.05
CA ASN A 403 -12.92 15.01 38.87
C ASN A 403 -14.09 15.80 38.26
N VAL A 404 -14.15 16.03 36.96
CA VAL A 404 -15.29 16.74 36.30
C VAL A 404 -16.34 15.77 35.72
N ILE A 405 -16.15 14.45 35.88
CA ILE A 405 -17.03 13.45 35.27
C ILE A 405 -18.21 13.16 36.19
N GLU A 406 -19.29 13.89 35.98
CA GLU A 406 -20.62 13.60 36.55
C GLU A 406 -21.54 13.15 35.41
N PHE A 407 -22.26 12.06 35.63
CA PHE A 407 -23.26 11.56 34.68
C PHE A 407 -24.66 11.87 35.18
N GLU A 408 -25.53 12.20 34.24
CA GLU A 408 -26.95 12.40 34.47
C GLU A 408 -27.75 11.19 33.98
N ASP A 409 -29.04 11.16 34.33
CA ASP A 409 -29.94 10.06 33.96
C ASP A 409 -30.00 9.81 32.44
N HIS A 410 -29.74 10.83 31.62
CA HIS A 410 -29.76 10.70 30.15
C HIS A 410 -28.55 9.97 29.56
N ASP A 411 -27.46 9.79 30.32
CA ASP A 411 -26.25 9.09 29.88
C ASP A 411 -26.36 7.56 30.00
N TYR A 412 -27.10 7.09 31.01
CA TYR A 412 -27.16 5.67 31.38
C TYR A 412 -27.79 4.70 30.36
N PRO A 413 -28.64 5.12 29.40
CA PRO A 413 -29.08 4.22 28.33
C PRO A 413 -27.92 3.58 27.54
N ALA A 414 -26.75 4.22 27.47
CA ALA A 414 -25.55 3.64 26.85
C ALA A 414 -25.08 2.36 27.57
N LEU A 415 -25.36 2.21 28.87
CA LEU A 415 -25.01 1.03 29.66
C LEU A 415 -25.85 -0.20 29.32
N ALA A 416 -27.09 0.00 28.85
CA ALA A 416 -27.94 -1.12 28.43
C ALA A 416 -27.31 -1.92 27.28
N GLN A 417 -26.44 -1.28 26.48
CA GLN A 417 -25.71 -1.90 25.38
C GLN A 417 -24.39 -2.54 25.80
N GLU A 418 -23.95 -2.36 27.06
CA GLU A 418 -22.69 -2.92 27.53
C GLU A 418 -22.82 -4.42 27.78
N GLN A 419 -21.89 -5.19 27.22
CA GLN A 419 -21.87 -6.65 27.30
C GLN A 419 -20.70 -7.19 28.13
N SER A 420 -19.89 -6.31 28.72
CA SER A 420 -18.66 -6.69 29.43
C SER A 420 -18.59 -6.00 30.79
N VAL A 421 -18.79 -6.80 31.85
CA VAL A 421 -18.57 -6.38 33.25
C VAL A 421 -17.13 -5.87 33.45
N TYR A 422 -16.17 -6.42 32.71
CA TYR A 422 -14.76 -6.03 32.80
C TYR A 422 -14.52 -4.60 32.33
N THR A 423 -15.22 -4.13 31.29
CA THR A 423 -15.17 -2.74 30.84
C THR A 423 -15.59 -1.81 31.98
N PHE A 424 -16.70 -2.16 32.62
CA PHE A 424 -17.28 -1.36 33.68
C PHE A 424 -16.39 -1.36 34.95
N ARG A 425 -15.81 -2.51 35.28
CA ARG A 425 -14.83 -2.65 36.35
C ARG A 425 -13.60 -1.75 36.16
N LYS A 426 -13.10 -1.61 34.93
CA LYS A 426 -12.00 -0.68 34.62
C LYS A 426 -12.38 0.77 34.91
N LEU A 427 -13.58 1.20 34.53
CA LEU A 427 -14.04 2.58 34.76
C LEU A 427 -14.08 2.90 36.26
N ILE A 428 -14.66 2.01 37.07
CA ILE A 428 -14.73 2.20 38.52
C ILE A 428 -13.34 2.24 39.16
N PHE A 429 -12.42 1.35 38.78
CA PHE A 429 -11.06 1.38 39.32
C PHE A 429 -10.25 2.59 38.88
N GLN A 430 -10.60 3.21 37.76
CA GLN A 430 -10.00 4.49 37.33
C GLN A 430 -10.67 5.70 38.01
N GLY A 431 -11.59 5.48 38.96
CA GLY A 431 -12.19 6.53 39.78
C GLY A 431 -13.46 7.16 39.19
N VAL A 432 -14.04 6.56 38.15
CA VAL A 432 -15.33 7.02 37.60
C VAL A 432 -16.46 6.68 38.57
N LYS A 433 -17.24 7.69 38.97
CA LYS A 433 -18.36 7.56 39.91
C LYS A 433 -19.69 7.44 39.16
N PHE A 434 -20.55 6.55 39.65
CA PHE A 434 -21.89 6.32 39.11
C PHE A 434 -22.93 6.47 40.22
N PRO A 435 -23.62 7.63 40.30
CA PRO A 435 -24.74 7.80 41.21
C PRO A 435 -25.82 6.75 40.99
N ILE A 436 -26.24 6.06 42.04
CA ILE A 436 -27.34 5.10 41.95
C ILE A 436 -28.65 5.87 41.81
N THR A 437 -29.21 5.87 40.60
CA THR A 437 -30.53 6.44 40.28
C THR A 437 -31.47 5.36 39.77
N PRO A 438 -32.80 5.58 39.79
CA PRO A 438 -33.76 4.65 39.20
C PRO A 438 -33.47 4.37 37.72
N VAL A 439 -33.06 5.41 36.96
CA VAL A 439 -32.75 5.30 35.53
C VAL A 439 -31.49 4.47 35.28
N LEU A 440 -30.46 4.60 36.12
CA LEU A 440 -29.29 3.72 36.06
C LEU A 440 -29.70 2.25 36.29
N ILE A 441 -30.48 1.98 37.33
CA ILE A 441 -30.93 0.62 37.68
C ILE A 441 -31.74 0.02 36.52
N GLU A 442 -32.71 0.75 35.99
CA GLU A 442 -33.53 0.32 34.85
C GLU A 442 -32.69 0.11 33.58
N SER A 443 -31.73 0.99 33.30
CA SER A 443 -30.83 0.87 32.13
C SER A 443 -29.93 -0.35 32.22
N VAL A 444 -29.32 -0.57 33.40
CA VAL A 444 -28.47 -1.74 33.65
C VAL A 444 -29.30 -3.03 33.60
N ALA A 445 -30.58 -3.00 33.99
CA ALA A 445 -31.45 -4.17 33.89
C ALA A 445 -31.69 -4.65 32.44
N GLY A 446 -31.58 -3.72 31.48
CA GLY A 446 -31.64 -4.05 30.05
C GLY A 446 -30.38 -4.73 29.51
N SER A 447 -29.24 -4.64 30.21
CA SER A 447 -27.98 -5.26 29.81
C SER A 447 -27.95 -6.77 30.07
N PRO A 448 -27.34 -7.58 29.18
CA PRO A 448 -27.14 -9.00 29.40
C PRO A 448 -26.27 -9.32 30.63
N CYS A 449 -25.46 -8.36 31.10
CA CYS A 449 -24.61 -8.46 32.29
C CYS A 449 -25.07 -7.53 33.41
N GLY A 450 -26.35 -7.13 33.39
CA GLY A 450 -26.87 -6.10 34.29
C GLY A 450 -26.74 -6.45 35.77
N SER A 451 -26.95 -7.72 36.13
CA SER A 451 -26.90 -8.13 37.53
C SER A 451 -25.48 -7.98 38.08
N GLU A 452 -24.48 -8.39 37.31
CA GLU A 452 -23.06 -8.27 37.67
C GLU A 452 -22.59 -6.82 37.66
N ILE A 453 -23.05 -5.98 36.72
CA ILE A 453 -22.73 -4.55 36.68
C ILE A 453 -23.31 -3.84 37.91
N LEU A 454 -24.58 -4.07 38.23
CA LEU A 454 -25.22 -3.47 39.41
C LEU A 454 -24.61 -3.99 40.71
N GLU A 455 -24.27 -5.27 40.78
CA GLU A 455 -23.54 -5.82 41.93
C GLU A 455 -22.19 -5.13 42.14
N LEU A 456 -21.42 -4.94 41.06
CA LEU A 456 -20.13 -4.27 41.11
C LEU A 456 -20.25 -2.81 41.53
N LEU A 457 -21.29 -2.12 41.08
CA LEU A 457 -21.63 -0.77 41.53
C LEU A 457 -21.88 -0.73 43.03
N LEU A 458 -22.76 -1.60 43.54
CA LEU A 458 -23.11 -1.62 44.96
C LEU A 458 -21.90 -1.94 45.84
N ASP A 459 -20.99 -2.80 45.38
CA ASP A 459 -19.79 -3.18 46.12
C ASP A 459 -18.72 -2.06 46.19
N HIS A 460 -18.74 -1.09 45.25
CA HIS A 460 -17.75 -0.01 45.15
C HIS A 460 -18.35 1.40 45.26
N CYS A 461 -19.65 1.52 45.55
CA CYS A 461 -20.33 2.80 45.68
C CYS A 461 -20.21 3.33 47.12
N GLU A 462 -19.58 4.49 47.28
CA GLU A 462 -19.74 5.29 48.50
C GLU A 462 -21.08 6.02 48.42
N LEU A 463 -22.10 5.51 49.14
CA LEU A 463 -23.41 6.17 49.20
C LEU A 463 -23.28 7.53 49.87
N ALA A 464 -23.41 8.61 49.09
CA ALA A 464 -23.49 9.97 49.62
C ALA A 464 -24.80 10.25 50.38
N ARG A 465 -25.85 9.45 50.11
CA ARG A 465 -27.17 9.52 50.74
C ARG A 465 -27.82 8.13 50.84
N PRO A 466 -28.81 7.93 51.73
CA PRO A 466 -29.65 6.74 51.72
C PRO A 466 -30.37 6.56 50.37
N LEU A 467 -30.64 5.30 50.02
CA LEU A 467 -31.41 4.96 48.83
C LEU A 467 -32.86 5.44 48.95
N THR A 468 -33.38 6.03 47.88
CA THR A 468 -34.78 6.47 47.81
C THR A 468 -35.73 5.30 47.58
N LYS A 469 -37.00 5.51 47.95
CA LYS A 469 -38.10 4.57 47.64
C LYS A 469 -38.12 4.13 46.17
N ARG A 470 -37.86 5.04 45.23
CA ARG A 470 -37.86 4.74 43.79
C ARG A 470 -36.68 3.85 43.39
N GLU A 471 -35.49 4.08 43.95
CA GLU A 471 -34.30 3.26 43.68
C GLU A 471 -34.50 1.82 44.15
N VAL A 472 -35.00 1.64 45.37
CA VAL A 472 -35.27 0.31 45.94
C VAL A 472 -36.36 -0.42 45.16
N TYR A 473 -37.43 0.27 44.77
CA TYR A 473 -38.53 -0.34 44.00
C TYR A 473 -38.11 -0.68 42.57
N ALA A 474 -37.31 0.16 41.91
CA ALA A 474 -36.74 -0.14 40.60
C ALA A 474 -35.87 -1.41 40.66
N GLY A 475 -34.98 -1.51 41.65
CA GLY A 475 -34.12 -2.68 41.83
C GLY A 475 -34.92 -3.97 42.04
N ALA A 476 -35.92 -3.92 42.93
CA ALA A 476 -36.84 -5.04 43.20
C ALA A 476 -37.69 -5.45 42.00
N SER A 477 -38.01 -4.50 41.10
CA SER A 477 -38.84 -4.74 39.92
C SER A 477 -38.05 -5.25 38.72
N CYS A 478 -36.74 -5.02 38.69
CA CYS A 478 -35.89 -5.26 37.53
C CYS A 478 -34.94 -6.45 37.70
N PHE A 479 -34.50 -6.76 38.93
CA PHE A 479 -33.46 -7.74 39.20
C PHE A 479 -33.91 -8.90 40.07
N ASP A 480 -33.10 -9.95 40.10
CA ASP A 480 -33.37 -11.14 40.90
C ASP A 480 -33.18 -10.90 42.41
N LEU A 481 -33.51 -11.93 43.19
CA LEU A 481 -33.48 -11.87 44.65
C LEU A 481 -32.06 -11.58 45.19
N ARG A 482 -30.99 -11.97 44.49
CA ARG A 482 -29.61 -11.75 44.93
C ARG A 482 -29.30 -10.24 44.98
N ILE A 483 -29.62 -9.53 43.90
CA ILE A 483 -29.43 -8.07 43.84
C ILE A 483 -30.37 -7.36 44.80
N SER A 484 -31.62 -7.81 44.90
CA SER A 484 -32.60 -7.25 45.83
C SER A 484 -32.15 -7.34 47.29
N ILE A 485 -31.55 -8.48 47.70
CA ILE A 485 -30.96 -8.64 49.04
C ILE A 485 -29.82 -7.65 49.27
N LYS A 486 -28.92 -7.48 48.29
CA LYS A 486 -27.81 -6.52 48.41
C LYS A 486 -28.30 -5.08 48.53
N LEU A 487 -29.30 -4.68 47.74
CA LEU A 487 -29.90 -3.35 47.82
C LEU A 487 -30.55 -3.08 49.19
N LEU A 488 -31.25 -4.07 49.74
CA LEU A 488 -31.89 -3.96 51.07
C LEU A 488 -30.90 -3.97 52.23
N ALA A 489 -29.67 -4.44 52.02
CA ALA A 489 -28.60 -4.40 53.01
C ALA A 489 -27.94 -3.02 53.14
N LEU A 490 -28.19 -2.10 52.20
CA LEU A 490 -27.69 -0.73 52.22
C LEU A 490 -28.59 0.19 53.06
N GLN A 491 -28.15 1.42 53.33
CA GLN A 491 -28.98 2.42 54.00
C GLN A 491 -30.07 2.96 53.06
N TRP A 492 -31.27 3.13 53.59
CA TRP A 492 -32.49 3.46 52.86
C TRP A 492 -33.33 4.47 53.66
N ASP A 493 -34.14 5.23 52.95
CA ASP A 493 -35.06 6.21 53.53
C ASP A 493 -36.16 5.52 54.38
N GLU A 494 -36.64 6.18 55.44
CA GLU A 494 -37.62 5.60 56.38
C GLU A 494 -39.01 5.38 55.75
N ASP A 495 -39.29 6.03 54.62
CA ASP A 495 -40.58 6.03 53.92
C ASP A 495 -40.88 4.78 53.06
N ILE A 496 -40.02 3.75 53.13
CA ILE A 496 -40.12 2.54 52.32
C ILE A 496 -40.96 1.47 53.05
N VAL A 497 -42.00 0.98 52.38
CA VAL A 497 -42.93 0.00 52.94
C VAL A 497 -42.51 -1.42 52.53
N ALA A 498 -42.15 -2.26 53.50
CA ALA A 498 -41.68 -3.64 53.25
C ALA A 498 -42.66 -4.48 52.39
N ASN A 499 -43.97 -4.35 52.62
CA ASN A 499 -44.99 -5.05 51.82
C ASN A 499 -44.98 -4.64 50.35
N ASP A 500 -44.65 -3.38 50.03
CA ASP A 500 -44.58 -2.92 48.65
C ASP A 500 -43.33 -3.47 47.95
N VAL A 501 -42.17 -3.51 48.64
CA VAL A 501 -40.96 -4.15 48.11
C VAL A 501 -41.22 -5.62 47.78
N VAL A 502 -41.86 -6.35 48.70
CA VAL A 502 -42.22 -7.77 48.49
C VAL A 502 -43.14 -7.93 47.28
N ARG A 503 -44.10 -7.02 47.06
CA ARG A 503 -44.96 -7.06 45.86
C ARG A 503 -44.17 -6.85 44.57
N HIS A 504 -43.21 -5.92 44.53
CA HIS A 504 -42.38 -5.69 43.34
C HIS A 504 -41.47 -6.90 43.04
N ILE A 505 -40.85 -7.49 44.07
CA ILE A 505 -40.05 -8.73 43.93
C ILE A 505 -40.94 -9.88 43.42
N ALA A 506 -42.12 -10.06 44.02
CA ALA A 506 -43.05 -11.12 43.63
C ALA A 506 -43.56 -10.92 42.18
N TYR A 507 -43.80 -9.68 41.76
CA TYR A 507 -44.20 -9.35 40.40
C TYR A 507 -43.13 -9.72 39.38
N ASN A 508 -41.86 -9.35 39.64
CA ASN A 508 -40.71 -9.72 38.79
C ASN A 508 -40.48 -11.24 38.75
N CYS A 509 -40.59 -11.93 39.89
CA CYS A 509 -40.28 -13.37 39.99
C CYS A 509 -41.39 -14.27 39.43
N HIS A 510 -42.65 -13.83 39.38
CA HIS A 510 -43.79 -14.71 39.11
C HIS A 510 -44.77 -14.27 37.99
N LEU A 511 -44.83 -13.00 37.58
CA LEU A 511 -45.87 -12.50 36.67
C LEU A 511 -45.35 -11.99 35.31
N GLU A 512 -44.21 -11.30 35.28
CA GLU A 512 -43.42 -11.04 34.07
C GLU A 512 -41.94 -11.30 34.43
N PRO A 513 -41.36 -12.47 34.09
CA PRO A 513 -39.94 -12.68 34.33
C PRO A 513 -39.17 -11.58 33.59
N ALA A 514 -38.20 -10.96 34.27
CA ALA A 514 -37.38 -9.87 33.76
C ALA A 514 -37.09 -10.07 32.26
N LYS A 515 -37.34 -9.03 31.44
CA LYS A 515 -37.11 -9.03 29.99
C LYS A 515 -35.61 -9.15 29.65
N ARG A 516 -34.95 -10.21 30.10
CA ARG A 516 -33.59 -10.59 29.72
C ARG A 516 -33.68 -11.03 28.26
N THR A 517 -33.04 -10.27 27.37
CA THR A 517 -32.86 -10.70 25.99
C THR A 517 -32.19 -12.08 26.01
N LYS A 518 -32.73 -13.03 25.23
CA LYS A 518 -32.39 -14.48 25.24
C LYS A 518 -30.93 -14.83 24.85
N GLY A 519 -29.96 -13.92 24.98
CA GLY A 519 -28.55 -14.12 24.63
C GLY A 519 -27.65 -14.70 25.73
N SER A 520 -28.05 -14.64 27.00
CA SER A 520 -27.18 -14.95 28.16
C SER A 520 -26.70 -16.42 28.26
N LYS A 521 -27.33 -17.39 27.59
CA LYS A 521 -26.93 -18.81 27.68
C LYS A 521 -25.76 -19.24 26.79
N ARG A 522 -25.22 -18.39 25.89
CA ARG A 522 -24.12 -18.78 24.98
C ARG A 522 -22.76 -18.15 25.28
N ALA A 523 -22.66 -17.19 26.20
CA ALA A 523 -21.41 -16.47 26.45
C ALA A 523 -20.48 -17.13 27.50
N LEU A 524 -20.93 -18.19 28.19
CA LEU A 524 -20.15 -18.85 29.25
C LEU A 524 -19.21 -19.97 28.76
N ASP A 525 -19.25 -20.34 27.47
CA ASP A 525 -18.47 -21.47 26.94
C ASP A 525 -17.29 -21.08 26.01
N VAL A 526 -16.94 -19.79 25.86
CA VAL A 526 -15.87 -19.36 24.91
C VAL A 526 -14.62 -18.76 25.59
N HIS A 527 -14.50 -18.86 26.91
CA HIS A 527 -13.27 -18.44 27.63
C HIS A 527 -12.55 -19.60 28.33
N ARG A 528 -12.22 -20.63 27.54
CA ARG A 528 -11.05 -21.48 27.75
C ARG A 528 -10.31 -21.58 26.43
N ASP A 529 -9.42 -20.62 26.20
CA ASP A 529 -8.06 -20.76 25.65
C ASP A 529 -7.43 -19.37 25.42
#